data_AF-A0A7C4G877-F1
#
_entry.id   AF-A0A7C4G877-F1
#
_cell.length_a   1.000
_cell.length_b   1.000
_cell.length_c   1.000
_cell.angle_alpha   90.00
_cell.angle_beta   90.00
_cell.angle_gamma   90.00
#
_symmetry.space_group_name_H-M   'P 1'
#
loop_
_entity.id
_entity.type
_entity.pdbx_description
1 polymer ?
#
loop_
_entity_poly.entity_id
_entity_poly.type
_entity_poly.pdbx_seq_one_letter_code
_entity_poly.pdbx_strand_id
1 'polypeptide(L)'
;MKEVEAVVDTVKTWIGNPVSRMILKKIYNGNPESFNKILKKYADMNVKLSLSEEIKYQTIKTVLSIGAKSFGLNEGELKEAMKNPLIRRAISNILGGIATYGVEKPQITIAPFLVVWNYTRQCNLQCKHCYENASKKPDEDELNT
;
A
#
# COMPACT_ATOMS: atom_id res chain seq x y z
N MET A 1 -11.36 9.46 -15.50
CA MET A 1 -9.93 9.45 -15.93
C MET A 1 -9.18 10.70 -15.46
N LYS A 2 -9.66 11.92 -15.76
CA LYS A 2 -9.01 13.18 -15.33
C LYS A 2 -8.73 13.30 -13.82
N GLU A 3 -9.65 12.85 -12.96
CA GLU A 3 -9.45 12.86 -11.50
C GLU A 3 -8.36 11.89 -11.05
N VAL A 4 -8.31 10.70 -11.63
CA VAL A 4 -7.28 9.68 -11.31
C VAL A 4 -5.90 10.17 -11.77
N GLU A 5 -5.82 10.82 -12.93
CA GLU A 5 -4.58 11.44 -13.42
C GLU A 5 -4.11 12.57 -12.50
N ALA A 6 -5.02 13.45 -12.06
CA ALA A 6 -4.70 14.52 -11.11
C ALA A 6 -4.18 14.00 -9.77
N VAL A 7 -4.76 12.91 -9.25
CA VAL A 7 -4.26 12.24 -8.04
C VAL A 7 -2.86 11.66 -8.26
N VAL A 8 -2.65 10.98 -9.38
CA VAL A 8 -1.35 10.39 -9.72
C VAL A 8 -0.27 11.46 -9.89
N ASP A 9 -0.58 12.57 -10.52
CA ASP A 9 0.35 13.69 -10.71
C ASP A 9 0.63 14.42 -9.39
N THR A 10 -0.35 14.52 -8.50
CA THR A 10 -0.15 15.02 -7.14
C THR A 10 0.83 14.13 -6.37
N VAL A 11 0.63 12.81 -6.41
CA VAL A 11 1.53 11.84 -5.76
C VAL A 11 2.94 11.89 -6.35
N LYS A 12 3.08 11.98 -7.68
CA LYS A 12 4.40 12.10 -8.34
C LYS A 12 5.11 13.38 -7.95
N THR A 13 4.43 14.52 -7.97
CA THR A 13 5.03 15.82 -7.67
C THR A 13 5.44 15.92 -6.20
N TRP A 14 4.58 15.42 -5.30
CA TRP A 14 4.77 15.61 -3.87
C TRP A 14 5.62 14.52 -3.21
N ILE A 15 5.41 13.25 -3.57
CA ILE A 15 6.10 12.11 -2.98
C ILE A 15 7.26 11.64 -3.87
N GLY A 16 7.12 11.75 -5.19
CA GLY A 16 8.14 11.31 -6.15
C GLY A 16 9.38 12.21 -6.24
N ASN A 17 9.38 13.40 -5.60
CA ASN A 17 10.56 14.25 -5.63
C ASN A 17 11.74 13.64 -4.82
N PRO A 18 13.00 13.89 -5.20
CA PRO A 18 14.17 13.26 -4.56
C PRO A 18 14.29 13.52 -3.05
N VAL A 19 13.85 14.69 -2.58
CA VAL A 19 13.91 15.09 -1.17
C VAL A 19 12.88 14.31 -0.34
N SER A 20 11.61 14.32 -0.77
CA SER A 20 10.53 13.52 -0.17
C SER A 20 10.88 12.04 -0.14
N ARG A 21 11.45 11.51 -1.23
CA ARG A 21 11.91 10.11 -1.29
C ARG A 21 13.01 9.83 -0.28
N MET A 22 14.00 10.71 -0.15
CA MET A 22 15.09 10.54 0.81
C MET A 22 14.60 10.60 2.26
N ILE A 23 13.63 11.48 2.55
CA ILE A 23 12.98 11.57 3.86
C ILE A 23 12.18 10.29 4.16
N LEU A 24 11.33 9.83 3.24
CA LEU A 24 10.57 8.60 3.39
C LEU A 24 11.47 7.37 3.56
N LYS A 25 12.58 7.29 2.80
CA LYS A 25 13.57 6.23 2.92
C LYS A 25 14.22 6.21 4.30
N LYS A 26 14.58 7.37 4.87
CA LYS A 26 15.11 7.48 6.23
C LYS A 26 14.07 7.15 7.31
N ILE A 27 12.79 7.42 7.07
CA ILE A 27 11.73 7.10 8.03
C ILE A 27 11.48 5.59 8.04
N TYR A 28 11.25 5.02 6.84
CA TYR A 28 11.01 3.60 6.65
C TYR A 28 12.20 2.77 7.14
N ASN A 29 13.43 3.18 6.81
CA ASN A 29 14.70 2.59 7.26
C ASN A 29 14.76 1.06 7.25
N GLY A 30 13.97 0.39 6.40
CA GLY A 30 13.85 -1.07 6.39
C GLY A 30 13.39 -1.67 7.73
N ASN A 31 12.73 -0.91 8.61
CA ASN A 31 12.17 -1.39 9.87
C ASN A 31 10.63 -1.32 9.84
N PRO A 32 9.96 -2.35 9.30
CA PRO A 32 8.51 -2.39 9.17
C PRO A 32 7.78 -2.32 10.51
N GLU A 33 8.39 -2.81 11.60
CA GLU A 33 7.76 -2.82 12.91
C GLU A 33 7.66 -1.40 13.49
N SER A 34 8.75 -0.65 13.43
CA SER A 34 8.78 0.76 13.84
C SER A 34 7.83 1.61 13.00
N PHE A 35 7.81 1.38 11.68
CA PHE A 35 6.86 2.06 10.79
C PHE A 35 5.40 1.75 11.15
N ASN A 36 5.08 0.48 11.40
CA ASN A 36 3.74 0.07 11.82
C ASN A 36 3.35 0.66 13.19
N LYS A 37 4.28 0.82 14.14
CA LYS A 37 4.02 1.54 15.42
C LYS A 37 3.62 2.99 15.18
N ILE A 38 4.32 3.68 14.28
CA ILE A 38 4.00 5.06 13.87
C ILE A 38 2.60 5.12 13.24
N LEU A 39 2.26 4.19 12.34
CA LEU A 39 0.93 4.15 11.73
C LEU A 39 -0.18 3.83 12.74
N LYS A 40 0.10 2.98 13.74
CA LYS A 40 -0.84 2.72 14.85
C LYS A 40 -1.07 3.97 15.69
N LYS A 41 0.00 4.73 15.99
CA LYS A 41 -0.10 6.02 16.69
C LYS A 41 -0.94 7.02 15.88
N TYR A 42 -0.77 7.06 14.56
CA TYR A 42 -1.59 7.89 13.68
C TYR A 42 -3.08 7.52 13.75
N ALA A 43 -3.41 6.23 13.80
CA ALA A 43 -4.78 5.71 13.95
C ALA A 43 -5.35 5.86 15.38
N ASP A 44 -4.76 6.74 16.20
CA ASP A 44 -5.12 6.98 17.62
C ASP A 44 -5.14 5.71 18.50
N MET A 45 -4.35 4.69 18.13
CA MET A 45 -4.18 3.49 18.95
C MET A 45 -3.17 3.74 20.07
N ASN A 46 -3.39 3.14 21.23
CA ASN A 46 -2.49 3.28 22.37
C ASN A 46 -1.17 2.49 22.13
N VAL A 47 -0.12 3.19 21.72
CA VAL A 47 1.22 2.66 21.49
C VAL A 47 2.25 3.65 22.03
N LYS A 48 3.28 3.13 22.71
CA LYS A 48 4.42 3.92 23.17
C LYS A 48 5.45 4.03 22.05
N LEU A 49 5.80 5.25 21.67
CA LEU A 49 6.87 5.54 20.71
C LEU A 49 8.16 5.88 21.45
N SER A 50 9.30 5.53 20.86
CA SER A 50 10.61 6.05 21.26
C SER A 50 10.77 7.50 20.76
N LEU A 51 11.76 8.23 21.32
CA LEU A 51 12.11 9.58 20.87
C LEU A 51 12.35 9.67 19.35
N SER A 52 13.03 8.66 18.79
CA SER A 52 13.30 8.58 17.35
C SER A 52 12.03 8.40 16.52
N GLU A 53 11.04 7.69 17.06
CA GLU A 53 9.77 7.41 16.39
C GLU A 53 8.81 8.59 16.48
N GLU A 54 8.83 9.37 17.55
CA GLU A 54 8.06 10.62 17.67
C GLU A 54 8.45 11.64 16.59
N ILE A 55 9.75 11.77 16.31
CA ILE A 55 10.25 12.63 15.23
C ILE A 55 9.72 12.14 13.87
N LYS A 56 9.83 10.83 13.62
CA LYS A 56 9.33 10.22 12.38
C LYS A 56 7.82 10.33 12.24
N TYR A 57 7.08 10.27 13.34
CA TYR A 57 5.63 10.38 13.38
C TYR A 57 5.15 11.72 12.83
N GLN A 58 5.78 12.84 13.19
CA GLN A 58 5.37 14.15 12.68
C GLN A 58 5.45 14.24 11.16
N THR A 59 6.50 13.67 10.57
CA THR A 59 6.65 13.63 9.12
C THR A 59 5.61 12.73 8.49
N ILE A 60 5.37 11.53 9.02
CA ILE A 60 4.38 10.60 8.48
C ILE A 60 2.95 11.13 8.64
N LYS A 61 2.65 11.83 9.73
CA LYS A 61 1.36 12.51 9.91
C LYS A 61 1.12 13.52 8.79
N THR A 62 2.12 14.30 8.43
CA THR A 62 2.06 15.25 7.31
C THR A 62 1.90 14.51 5.98
N VAL A 63 2.61 13.39 5.80
CA VAL A 63 2.51 12.56 4.60
C VAL A 63 1.07 12.03 4.41
N LEU A 64 0.47 11.54 5.50
CA LEU A 64 -0.86 10.96 5.49
C LEU A 64 -1.97 12.01 5.36
N SER A 65 -1.81 13.19 5.97
CA SER A 65 -2.83 14.24 5.92
C SER A 65 -2.98 14.87 4.53
N ILE A 66 -1.87 15.12 3.83
CA ILE A 66 -1.91 15.58 2.44
C ILE A 66 -2.40 14.47 1.52
N GLY A 67 -2.02 13.21 1.79
CA GLY A 67 -2.59 12.04 1.12
C GLY A 67 -4.12 12.03 1.24
N ALA A 68 -4.66 12.09 2.46
CA ALA A 68 -6.10 12.12 2.73
C ALA A 68 -6.81 13.22 1.90
N LYS A 69 -6.31 14.46 1.96
CA LYS A 69 -6.85 15.59 1.20
C LYS A 69 -6.83 15.33 -0.32
N SER A 70 -5.76 14.73 -0.83
CA SER A 70 -5.62 14.43 -2.28
C SER A 70 -6.63 13.38 -2.75
N PHE A 71 -7.07 12.49 -1.85
CA PHE A 71 -8.11 11.50 -2.12
C PHE A 71 -9.51 11.96 -1.70
N GLY A 72 -9.68 13.24 -1.32
CA GLY A 72 -10.97 13.79 -0.88
C GLY A 72 -11.43 13.28 0.49
N LEU A 73 -10.54 12.65 1.27
CA LEU A 73 -10.82 12.16 2.62
C LEU A 73 -10.44 13.22 3.66
N ASN A 74 -11.23 13.31 4.73
CA ASN A 74 -10.81 14.07 5.91
C ASN A 74 -9.86 13.25 6.80
N GLU A 75 -9.14 13.93 7.70
CA GLU A 75 -8.14 13.27 8.55
C GLU A 75 -8.77 12.22 9.49
N GLY A 76 -9.99 12.46 9.98
CA GLY A 76 -10.72 11.55 10.86
C GLY A 76 -11.12 10.24 10.16
N GLU A 77 -11.61 10.32 8.92
CA GLU A 77 -11.93 9.16 8.09
C GLU A 77 -10.70 8.28 7.85
N LEU A 78 -9.56 8.90 7.52
CA LEU A 78 -8.32 8.15 7.32
C LEU A 78 -7.86 7.47 8.62
N LYS A 79 -7.94 8.17 9.76
CA LYS A 79 -7.61 7.59 11.07
C LYS A 79 -8.48 6.39 11.41
N GLU A 80 -9.79 6.50 11.19
CA GLU A 80 -10.74 5.41 11.44
C GLU A 80 -10.47 4.22 10.53
N ALA A 81 -10.27 4.46 9.23
CA ALA A 81 -9.89 3.43 8.28
C ALA A 81 -8.58 2.73 8.66
N MET A 82 -7.59 3.48 9.15
CA MET A 82 -6.29 2.95 9.57
C MET A 82 -6.33 2.13 10.86
N LYS A 83 -7.44 2.12 11.62
CA LYS A 83 -7.64 1.14 12.69
C LYS A 83 -7.71 -0.27 12.13
N ASN A 84 -8.28 -0.45 10.93
CA ASN A 84 -8.28 -1.73 10.23
C ASN A 84 -6.84 -2.17 9.89
N PRO A 85 -6.40 -3.34 10.37
CA PRO A 85 -5.03 -3.81 10.14
C PRO A 85 -4.70 -4.04 8.67
N LEU A 86 -5.68 -4.40 7.82
CA LEU A 86 -5.47 -4.60 6.38
C LEU A 86 -5.13 -3.27 5.70
N ILE A 87 -5.89 -2.21 5.98
CA ILE A 87 -5.66 -0.87 5.44
C ILE A 87 -4.29 -0.36 5.88
N ARG A 88 -3.96 -0.49 7.16
CA ARG A 88 -2.66 -0.08 7.70
C ARG A 88 -1.50 -0.84 7.06
N ARG A 89 -1.64 -2.14 6.83
CA ARG A 89 -0.65 -2.95 6.10
C ARG A 89 -0.51 -2.50 4.64
N ALA A 90 -1.61 -2.25 3.95
CA ALA A 90 -1.59 -1.76 2.57
C ALA A 90 -0.86 -0.42 2.45
N ILE A 91 -1.17 0.54 3.33
CA ILE A 91 -0.49 1.85 3.37
C ILE A 91 1.00 1.66 3.69
N SER A 92 1.34 0.81 4.67
CA SER A 92 2.73 0.48 4.99
C SER A 92 3.49 -0.07 3.78
N ASN A 93 2.85 -0.96 3.03
CA ASN A 93 3.42 -1.59 1.85
C ASN A 93 3.64 -0.60 0.70
N ILE A 94 2.67 0.29 0.46
CA ILE A 94 2.76 1.36 -0.55
C ILE A 94 3.88 2.32 -0.21
N LEU A 95 3.87 2.87 1.02
CA LEU A 95 4.86 3.87 1.43
C LEU A 95 6.28 3.28 1.49
N GLY A 96 6.43 2.02 1.91
CA GLY A 96 7.71 1.32 1.84
C GLY A 96 8.17 1.10 0.39
N GLY A 97 7.25 0.77 -0.50
CA GLY A 97 7.51 0.62 -1.95
C GLY A 97 8.01 1.91 -2.56
N ILE A 98 7.30 3.01 -2.31
CA ILE A 98 7.68 4.35 -2.76
C ILE A 98 9.03 4.79 -2.16
N ALA A 99 9.27 4.54 -0.88
CA ALA A 99 10.53 4.88 -0.22
C ALA A 99 11.72 4.13 -0.86
N THR A 100 11.51 2.87 -1.25
CA THR A 100 12.54 1.99 -1.80
C THR A 100 12.76 2.27 -3.29
N TYR A 101 11.70 2.15 -4.08
CA TYR A 101 11.72 2.14 -5.54
C TYR A 101 11.36 3.48 -6.17
N GLY A 102 10.61 4.33 -5.46
CA GLY A 102 10.03 5.56 -6.01
C GLY A 102 8.59 5.35 -6.47
N VAL A 103 8.02 6.41 -7.06
CA VAL A 103 6.70 6.35 -7.69
C VAL A 103 6.87 5.86 -9.12
N GLU A 104 6.48 4.61 -9.38
CA GLU A 104 6.67 3.92 -10.66
C GLU A 104 5.32 3.46 -11.25
N LYS A 105 5.27 3.19 -12.56
CA LYS A 105 4.08 2.62 -13.22
C LYS A 105 4.48 1.33 -13.97
N PRO A 106 3.93 0.15 -13.62
CA PRO A 106 3.05 -0.11 -12.47
C PRO A 106 3.76 0.13 -11.13
N GLN A 107 3.00 0.48 -10.09
CA GLN A 107 3.58 0.79 -8.78
C GLN A 107 4.17 -0.47 -8.14
N ILE A 108 5.46 -0.41 -7.81
CA ILE A 108 6.18 -1.48 -7.11
C ILE A 108 6.00 -1.32 -5.61
N THR A 109 5.65 -2.40 -4.92
CA THR A 109 5.53 -2.48 -3.46
C THR A 109 6.57 -3.39 -2.84
N ILE A 110 6.84 -3.23 -1.54
CA ILE A 110 7.84 -4.05 -0.82
C ILE A 110 7.38 -5.49 -0.58
N ALA A 111 6.08 -5.74 -0.63
CA ALA A 111 5.44 -7.04 -0.52
C ALA A 111 4.20 -7.10 -1.42
N PRO A 112 3.70 -8.29 -1.78
CA PRO A 112 2.43 -8.44 -2.46
C PRO A 112 1.26 -7.96 -1.58
N PHE A 113 0.27 -7.27 -2.17
CA PHE A 113 -0.97 -6.91 -1.46
C PHE A 113 -1.89 -8.11 -1.21
N LEU A 114 -1.89 -9.02 -2.18
CA LEU A 114 -2.75 -10.17 -2.26
C LEU A 114 -1.94 -11.32 -2.84
N VAL A 115 -2.00 -12.46 -2.18
CA VAL A 115 -1.54 -13.73 -2.76
C VAL A 115 -2.80 -14.45 -3.20
N VAL A 116 -2.93 -14.68 -4.50
CA VAL A 116 -4.03 -15.47 -5.07
C VAL A 116 -3.49 -16.86 -5.32
N TRP A 117 -4.17 -17.86 -4.74
CA TRP A 117 -3.88 -19.26 -5.00
C TRP A 117 -5.05 -19.86 -5.76
N ASN A 118 -4.84 -20.18 -7.04
CA ASN A 118 -5.83 -20.88 -7.84
C ASN A 118 -5.73 -22.37 -7.53
N TYR A 119 -6.74 -22.92 -6.84
CA TYR A 119 -6.80 -24.34 -6.52
C TYR A 119 -7.15 -25.19 -7.74
N THR A 120 -7.94 -24.63 -8.66
CA THR A 120 -8.29 -25.29 -9.90
C THR A 120 -8.42 -24.31 -11.04
N ARG A 121 -8.01 -24.73 -12.23
CA ARG A 121 -8.33 -24.07 -13.50
C ARG A 121 -9.38 -24.82 -14.30
N GLN A 122 -9.94 -25.90 -13.73
CA GLN A 122 -11.05 -26.60 -14.32
C GLN A 122 -12.32 -25.76 -14.27
N CYS A 123 -12.86 -25.39 -15.43
CA CYS A 123 -14.09 -24.64 -15.60
C CYS A 123 -14.88 -25.16 -16.81
N ASN A 124 -16.20 -25.31 -16.66
CA ASN A 124 -17.08 -25.78 -17.73
C ASN A 124 -17.61 -24.67 -18.66
N LEU A 125 -17.26 -23.41 -18.39
CA LEU A 125 -17.63 -22.26 -19.21
C LEU A 125 -16.68 -22.06 -20.40
N GLN A 126 -17.12 -21.28 -21.40
CA GLN A 126 -16.34 -20.96 -22.62
C GLN A 126 -16.20 -19.43 -22.78
N CYS A 127 -15.70 -18.78 -21.74
CA CYS A 127 -15.62 -17.32 -21.68
C CYS A 127 -14.59 -16.77 -22.69
N LYS A 128 -15.02 -15.86 -23.58
CA LYS A 128 -14.13 -15.20 -24.57
C LYS A 128 -13.02 -14.34 -23.94
N HIS A 129 -13.20 -13.89 -22.70
CA HIS A 129 -12.29 -13.00 -22.00
C HIS A 129 -11.83 -13.63 -20.66
N CYS A 130 -11.60 -14.94 -20.63
CA CYS A 130 -11.09 -15.61 -19.43
C CYS A 130 -9.62 -15.22 -19.19
N TYR A 131 -9.37 -14.33 -18.22
CA TYR A 131 -8.01 -13.96 -17.82
C TYR A 131 -7.19 -15.19 -17.39
N GLU A 132 -7.82 -16.16 -16.74
CA GLU A 132 -7.18 -17.39 -16.27
C GLU A 132 -6.97 -18.43 -17.37
N ASN A 133 -7.53 -18.24 -18.57
CA ASN A 133 -7.56 -19.25 -19.63
C ASN A 133 -8.05 -20.64 -19.16
N ALA A 134 -9.03 -20.65 -18.25
CA ALA A 134 -9.58 -21.85 -17.63
C ALA A 134 -10.25 -22.77 -18.67
N SER A 135 -10.16 -24.09 -18.46
CA SER A 135 -10.60 -25.10 -19.43
C SER A 135 -11.42 -26.21 -18.76
N LYS A 136 -12.08 -27.06 -19.55
CA LYS A 136 -12.84 -28.21 -18.99
C LYS A 136 -11.95 -29.26 -18.30
N LYS A 137 -10.64 -29.20 -18.51
CA LYS A 137 -9.66 -30.09 -17.89
C LYS A 137 -8.84 -29.31 -16.86
N PRO A 138 -8.43 -29.94 -15.75
CA PRO A 138 -7.44 -29.35 -14.86
C PRO A 138 -6.12 -29.11 -15.62
N ASP A 139 -5.31 -28.17 -15.14
CA ASP A 139 -3.96 -27.94 -15.68
C ASP A 139 -3.04 -29.14 -15.33
N GLU A 140 -1.99 -29.36 -16.12
CA GLU A 140 -1.10 -30.53 -15.96
C GLU A 140 -0.36 -30.52 -14.62
N ASP A 141 -0.09 -29.33 -14.08
CA ASP A 141 0.58 -29.08 -12.81
C ASP A 141 -0.40 -28.78 -11.65
N GLU A 142 -1.71 -28.96 -11.88
CA GLU A 142 -2.73 -28.79 -10.84
C GLU A 142 -2.64 -29.94 -9.80
N LEU A 143 -2.80 -29.60 -8.52
CA LEU A 143 -2.79 -30.59 -7.45
C LEU A 143 -3.96 -31.58 -7.62
N ASN A 144 -3.66 -32.88 -7.66
CA ASN A 144 -4.66 -33.95 -7.65
C ASN A 144 -4.69 -34.66 -6.29
N THR A 145 -5.82 -35.33 -6.02
CA THR A 145 -5.99 -36.25 -4.87
C THR A 145 -5.45 -37.64 -5.17
#